data_AF-A0A969ASL9-F1
#
_entry.id   AF-A0A969ASL9-F1
#
_cell.length_a   1.000
_cell.length_b   1.000
_cell.length_c   1.000
_cell.angle_alpha   90.00
_cell.angle_beta   90.00
_cell.angle_gamma   90.00
#
_symmetry.space_group_name_H-M   'P 1'
#
loop_
_entity.id
_entity.type
_entity.pdbx_description
1 polymer ?
#
loop_
_entity_poly.entity_id
_entity_poly.type
_entity_poly.pdbx_seq_one_letter_code
_entity_poly.pdbx_strand_id
1 'polypeptide(L)'
;MEKPSYFAWWHNLSVPSRMLMVGLAAPIFVLNFWAMGMIANFLGVLITIAVVATLLAFLLNYPVSWLSKKGLPRDPVSIVVFLLTLSLLLGTGISLFPVAFSQAQQLINRLPELIESGQQQILLLNEQAEARGFDLNLDMLADQAFERIESQLQSLTKTAVNVTVDAVSSVLDILVTGLVTIIMTYYLLQHGDELWESAIDWLPEHRQ
;
A
#
# COMPACT_ATOMS: atom_id res chain seq x y z
N MET A 1 47.12 -4.84 31.39
CA MET A 1 46.78 -4.95 29.97
C MET A 1 45.84 -3.80 29.63
N GLU A 2 46.37 -2.67 29.16
CA GLU A 2 45.57 -1.50 28.77
C GLU A 2 44.98 -1.73 27.39
N LYS A 3 43.66 -1.58 27.25
CA LYS A 3 42.97 -1.77 25.97
C LYS A 3 43.31 -0.59 25.06
N PRO A 4 43.69 -0.82 23.78
CA PRO A 4 43.97 0.28 22.86
C PRO A 4 42.71 1.15 22.67
N SER A 5 42.82 2.42 23.05
CA SER A 5 41.75 3.40 22.88
C SER A 5 41.80 3.95 21.46
N TYR A 6 41.12 3.27 20.55
CA TYR A 6 41.05 3.66 19.13
C TYR A 6 40.46 5.06 18.92
N PHE A 7 39.74 5.63 19.90
CA PHE A 7 39.11 6.96 19.82
C PHE A 7 39.84 8.07 20.60
N ALA A 8 41.02 7.80 21.18
CA ALA A 8 41.76 8.80 21.95
C ALA A 8 42.15 10.04 21.13
N TRP A 9 42.35 9.89 19.81
CA TRP A 9 42.69 11.01 18.92
C TRP A 9 41.59 12.07 18.90
N TRP A 10 40.31 11.65 19.00
CA TRP A 10 39.15 12.54 18.94
C TRP A 10 39.17 13.56 20.09
N HIS A 11 39.54 13.12 21.29
CA HIS A 11 39.62 13.97 22.48
C HIS A 11 40.83 14.91 22.48
N ASN A 12 41.82 14.70 21.61
CA ASN A 12 43.00 15.55 21.45
C ASN A 12 42.85 16.62 20.34
N LEU A 13 41.80 16.56 19.51
CA LEU A 13 41.54 17.58 18.48
C LEU A 13 41.00 18.88 19.08
N SER A 14 41.41 20.03 18.54
CA SER A 14 40.89 21.34 18.93
C SER A 14 39.39 21.46 18.60
N VAL A 15 38.63 22.22 19.40
CA VAL A 15 37.17 22.40 19.19
C VAL A 15 36.80 22.78 17.74
N PRO A 16 37.52 23.70 17.05
CA PRO A 16 37.23 24.04 15.66
C PRO A 16 37.45 22.86 14.68
N SER A 17 38.49 22.06 14.88
CA SER A 17 38.79 20.93 13.98
C SER A 17 37.77 19.79 14.11
N ARG A 18 37.21 19.57 15.30
CA ARG A 18 36.08 18.64 15.50
C ARG A 18 34.82 19.12 14.81
N MET A 19 34.50 20.42 14.92
CA MET A 19 33.34 21.00 14.24
C MET A 19 33.44 20.88 12.72
N LEU A 20 34.65 21.06 12.15
CA LEU A 20 34.89 20.85 10.72
C LEU A 20 34.74 19.37 10.32
N MET A 21 35.29 18.44 11.10
CA MET A 21 35.12 17.00 10.82
C MET A 21 33.66 16.58 10.89
N VAL A 22 32.90 17.01 11.90
CA VAL A 22 31.46 16.72 11.98
C VAL A 22 30.70 17.42 10.85
N GLY A 23 31.02 18.69 10.55
CA GLY A 23 30.39 19.44 9.47
C GLY A 23 30.57 18.82 8.08
N LEU A 24 31.69 18.13 7.85
CA LEU A 24 31.94 17.39 6.60
C LEU A 24 31.41 15.96 6.63
N ALA A 25 31.51 15.26 7.76
CA ALA A 25 31.11 13.86 7.86
C ALA A 25 29.58 13.69 7.99
N ALA A 26 28.91 14.54 8.77
CA ALA A 26 27.48 14.49 9.00
C ALA A 26 26.65 14.49 7.68
N PRO A 27 26.87 15.39 6.70
CA PRO A 27 26.12 15.35 5.46
C PRO A 27 26.38 14.07 4.65
N ILE A 28 27.60 13.53 4.68
CA ILE A 28 27.92 12.26 4.01
C ILE A 28 27.11 11.12 4.64
N PHE A 29 27.06 11.04 5.96
CA PHE A 29 26.26 10.01 6.65
C PHE A 29 24.76 10.15 6.39
N VAL A 30 24.23 11.39 6.42
CA VAL A 30 22.82 11.65 6.11
C VAL A 30 22.49 11.26 4.67
N LEU A 31 23.35 11.62 3.71
CA LEU A 31 23.19 11.24 2.30
C LEU A 31 23.24 9.72 2.11
N ASN A 32 24.16 9.03 2.75
CA ASN A 32 24.25 7.56 2.67
C ASN A 32 23.04 6.88 3.30
N PHE A 33 22.59 7.34 4.46
CA PHE A 33 21.40 6.78 5.11
C PHE A 33 20.14 7.02 4.28
N TRP A 34 20.00 8.22 3.70
CA TRP A 34 18.91 8.55 2.79
C TRP A 34 18.95 7.73 1.50
N ALA A 35 20.12 7.56 0.89
CA ALA A 35 20.31 6.73 -0.29
C ALA A 35 20.00 5.26 -0.01
N MET A 36 20.41 4.74 1.15
CA MET A 36 20.08 3.38 1.59
C MET A 36 18.57 3.21 1.78
N GLY A 37 17.88 4.21 2.34
CA GLY A 37 16.42 4.27 2.41
C GLY A 37 15.77 4.26 1.03
N MET A 38 16.30 5.01 0.05
CA MET A 38 15.79 5.02 -1.31
C MET A 38 15.94 3.65 -1.99
N ILE A 39 17.11 3.02 -1.87
CA ILE A 39 17.38 1.69 -2.41
C ILE A 39 16.46 0.64 -1.76
N ALA A 40 16.28 0.71 -0.45
CA ALA A 40 15.37 -0.19 0.27
C ALA A 40 13.92 -0.07 -0.21
N ASN A 41 13.43 1.16 -0.42
CA ASN A 41 12.10 1.39 -0.99
C ASN A 41 11.98 0.85 -2.41
N PHE A 42 12.98 1.12 -3.26
CA PHE A 42 13.01 0.61 -4.63
C PHE A 42 12.98 -0.93 -4.68
N LEU A 43 13.78 -1.59 -3.85
CA LEU A 43 13.76 -3.05 -3.70
C LEU A 43 12.41 -3.54 -3.18
N GLY A 44 11.81 -2.85 -2.21
CA GLY A 44 10.48 -3.18 -1.70
C GLY A 44 9.40 -3.16 -2.79
N VAL A 45 9.40 -2.13 -3.64
CA VAL A 45 8.50 -2.04 -4.79
C VAL A 45 8.77 -3.18 -5.78
N LEU A 46 10.04 -3.45 -6.11
CA LEU A 46 10.41 -4.51 -7.04
C LEU A 46 10.00 -5.91 -6.54
N ILE A 47 10.22 -6.20 -5.25
CA ILE A 47 9.78 -7.44 -4.61
C ILE A 47 8.25 -7.55 -4.64
N THR A 48 7.54 -6.45 -4.35
CA THR A 48 6.07 -6.42 -4.40
C THR A 48 5.56 -6.75 -5.80
N ILE A 49 6.14 -6.13 -6.83
CA ILE A 49 5.83 -6.42 -8.24
C ILE A 49 6.09 -7.90 -8.54
N ALA A 50 7.23 -8.45 -8.13
CA ALA A 50 7.59 -9.84 -8.37
C ALA A 50 6.60 -10.81 -7.69
N VAL A 51 6.22 -10.54 -6.44
CA VAL A 51 5.25 -11.35 -5.69
C VAL A 51 3.88 -11.31 -6.36
N VAL A 52 3.37 -10.12 -6.67
CA VAL A 52 2.06 -9.96 -7.33
C VAL A 52 2.07 -10.64 -8.71
N ALA A 53 3.14 -10.43 -9.50
CA ALA A 53 3.28 -11.05 -10.80
C ALA A 53 3.35 -12.58 -10.72
N THR A 54 4.04 -13.13 -9.71
CA THR A 54 4.09 -14.57 -9.47
C THR A 54 2.72 -15.13 -9.11
N LEU A 55 1.98 -14.44 -8.24
CA LEU A 55 0.60 -14.82 -7.87
C LEU A 55 -0.32 -14.80 -9.09
N LEU A 56 -0.24 -13.76 -9.91
CA LEU A 56 -1.03 -13.65 -11.14
C LEU A 56 -0.64 -14.74 -12.16
N ALA A 57 0.66 -14.98 -12.36
CA ALA A 57 1.16 -16.02 -13.26
C ALA A 57 0.69 -17.41 -12.80
N PHE A 58 0.75 -17.68 -11.50
CA PHE A 58 0.25 -18.91 -10.91
C PHE A 58 -1.27 -19.06 -11.11
N LEU A 59 -2.04 -17.99 -10.89
CA LEU A 59 -3.49 -17.99 -11.10
C LEU A 59 -3.84 -18.25 -12.57
N LEU A 60 -3.08 -17.67 -13.50
CA LEU A 60 -3.23 -17.84 -14.95
C LEU A 60 -2.75 -19.20 -15.45
N ASN A 61 -1.82 -19.85 -14.76
CA ASN A 61 -1.35 -21.19 -15.15
C ASN A 61 -2.49 -22.23 -15.10
N TYR A 62 -3.44 -22.10 -14.16
CA TYR A 62 -4.60 -22.98 -14.09
C TYR A 62 -5.47 -22.98 -15.36
N PRO A 63 -6.04 -21.85 -15.82
CA PRO A 63 -6.83 -21.82 -17.06
C PRO A 63 -5.99 -22.17 -18.30
N VAL A 64 -4.71 -21.80 -18.35
CA VAL A 64 -3.80 -22.17 -19.45
C VAL A 64 -3.63 -23.68 -19.53
N SER A 65 -3.38 -24.35 -18.41
CA SER A 65 -3.22 -25.81 -18.36
C SER A 65 -4.51 -26.54 -18.76
N TRP A 66 -5.68 -26.01 -18.36
CA TRP A 66 -6.98 -26.57 -18.73
C TRP A 66 -7.27 -26.47 -20.22
N LEU A 67 -6.93 -25.35 -20.86
CA LEU A 67 -7.06 -25.16 -22.31
C LEU A 67 -6.02 -25.97 -23.10
N SER A 68 -4.78 -26.07 -22.61
CA SER A 68 -3.75 -26.87 -23.27
C SER A 68 -4.07 -28.37 -23.27
N LYS A 69 -4.71 -28.88 -22.20
CA LYS A 69 -5.24 -30.26 -22.15
C LYS A 69 -6.27 -30.58 -23.23
N LYS A 70 -6.88 -29.56 -23.86
CA LYS A 70 -7.80 -29.75 -25.01
C LYS A 70 -7.06 -29.90 -26.36
N GLY A 71 -5.74 -30.05 -26.35
CA GLY A 71 -4.94 -30.28 -27.56
C GLY A 71 -4.39 -29.01 -28.21
N LEU A 72 -4.46 -27.86 -27.53
CA LEU A 72 -3.91 -26.60 -28.01
C LEU A 72 -2.45 -26.41 -27.54
N PRO A 73 -1.55 -25.91 -28.39
CA PRO A 73 -0.17 -25.61 -28.01
C PRO A 73 -0.13 -24.53 -26.91
N ARG A 74 0.73 -24.70 -25.89
CA ARG A 74 0.75 -23.84 -24.69
C ARG A 74 1.00 -22.36 -25.01
N ASP A 75 1.86 -22.04 -25.96
CA ASP A 75 2.28 -20.67 -26.26
C ASP A 75 1.15 -19.75 -26.75
N PRO A 76 0.36 -20.09 -27.78
CA PRO A 76 -0.77 -19.24 -28.17
C PRO A 76 -1.91 -19.26 -27.14
N VAL A 77 -2.08 -20.36 -26.40
CA VAL A 77 -3.09 -20.45 -25.34
C VAL A 77 -2.76 -19.50 -24.19
N SER A 78 -1.49 -19.44 -23.78
CA SER A 78 -1.06 -18.55 -22.69
C SER A 78 -1.30 -17.09 -23.05
N ILE A 79 -0.98 -16.68 -24.27
CA ILE A 79 -1.22 -15.31 -24.77
C ILE A 79 -2.72 -14.97 -24.75
N VAL A 80 -3.57 -15.86 -25.28
CA VAL A 80 -5.02 -15.60 -25.34
C VAL A 80 -5.64 -15.52 -23.96
N VAL A 81 -5.29 -16.45 -23.06
CA VAL A 81 -5.79 -16.47 -21.68
C VAL A 81 -5.31 -15.25 -20.91
N PHE A 82 -4.05 -14.87 -21.09
CA PHE A 82 -3.47 -13.67 -20.50
C PHE A 82 -4.21 -12.41 -20.94
N LEU A 83 -4.39 -12.21 -22.25
CA LEU A 83 -5.10 -11.04 -22.80
C LEU A 83 -6.56 -10.99 -22.38
N LEU A 84 -7.27 -12.13 -22.36
CA LEU A 84 -8.65 -12.19 -21.88
C LEU A 84 -8.76 -11.82 -20.41
N THR A 85 -7.88 -12.39 -19.58
CA THR A 85 -7.88 -12.11 -18.14
C THR A 85 -7.52 -10.65 -17.89
N LEU A 86 -6.52 -10.12 -18.59
CA LEU A 86 -6.12 -8.72 -18.49
C LEU A 86 -7.25 -7.78 -18.91
N SER A 87 -7.93 -8.08 -20.03
CA SER A 87 -9.06 -7.29 -20.50
C SER A 87 -10.23 -7.31 -19.51
N LEU A 88 -10.52 -8.48 -18.91
CA LEU A 88 -11.54 -8.60 -17.88
C LEU A 88 -11.16 -7.80 -16.62
N LEU A 89 -9.91 -7.90 -16.17
CA LEU A 89 -9.42 -7.26 -14.94
C LEU A 89 -9.37 -5.73 -15.11
N LEU A 90 -8.89 -5.24 -16.26
CA LEU A 90 -8.90 -3.81 -16.58
C LEU A 90 -10.32 -3.30 -16.82
N GLY A 91 -11.16 -4.03 -17.56
CA GLY A 91 -12.54 -3.65 -17.82
C GLY A 91 -13.38 -3.54 -16.54
N THR A 92 -13.27 -4.55 -15.68
CA THR A 92 -13.92 -4.53 -14.35
C THR A 92 -13.32 -3.48 -13.45
N GLY A 93 -11.99 -3.34 -13.40
CA GLY A 93 -11.31 -2.31 -12.61
C GLY A 93 -11.73 -0.90 -12.99
N ILE A 94 -11.66 -0.55 -14.27
CA ILE A 94 -12.00 0.80 -14.78
C ILE A 94 -13.50 1.09 -14.62
N SER A 95 -14.37 0.08 -14.72
CA SER A 95 -15.82 0.28 -14.58
C SER A 95 -16.29 0.29 -13.12
N LEU A 96 -15.80 -0.64 -12.29
CA LEU A 96 -16.23 -0.78 -10.90
C LEU A 96 -15.56 0.25 -9.99
N PHE A 97 -14.30 0.61 -10.22
CA PHE A 97 -13.59 1.58 -9.38
C PHE A 97 -14.31 2.93 -9.26
N PRO A 98 -14.70 3.63 -10.34
CA PRO A 98 -15.40 4.92 -10.22
C PRO A 98 -16.78 4.77 -9.59
N VAL A 99 -17.46 3.65 -9.83
CA VAL A 99 -18.77 3.34 -9.24
C VAL A 99 -18.64 3.09 -7.74
N ALA A 100 -17.62 2.36 -7.29
CA ALA A 100 -17.33 2.13 -5.88
C ALA A 100 -16.86 3.43 -5.20
N PHE A 101 -16.01 4.21 -5.87
CA PHE A 101 -15.49 5.48 -5.35
C PHE A 101 -16.61 6.52 -5.18
N SER A 102 -17.48 6.68 -6.18
CA SER A 102 -18.64 7.57 -6.08
C SER A 102 -19.63 7.13 -5.01
N GLN A 103 -19.86 5.81 -4.84
CA GLN A 103 -20.66 5.28 -3.74
C GLN A 103 -20.05 5.59 -2.37
N ALA A 104 -18.73 5.43 -2.21
CA ALA A 104 -18.03 5.77 -0.98
C ALA A 104 -18.14 7.28 -0.68
N GLN A 105 -17.98 8.13 -1.70
CA GLN A 105 -18.15 9.58 -1.56
C GLN A 105 -19.59 9.95 -1.15
N GLN A 106 -20.60 9.30 -1.73
CA GLN A 106 -21.99 9.50 -1.33
C GLN A 106 -22.25 9.09 0.11
N LEU A 107 -21.65 7.99 0.58
CA LEU A 107 -21.75 7.58 1.97
C LEU A 107 -21.15 8.65 2.88
N ILE A 108 -19.93 9.11 2.60
CA ILE A 108 -19.26 10.17 3.37
C ILE A 108 -20.11 11.44 3.41
N ASN A 109 -20.69 11.84 2.29
CA ASN A 109 -21.55 13.03 2.22
C ASN A 109 -22.87 12.87 2.98
N ARG A 110 -23.37 11.64 3.17
CA ARG A 110 -24.58 11.33 3.94
C ARG A 110 -24.30 11.03 5.42
N LEU A 111 -23.05 10.77 5.82
CA LEU A 111 -22.68 10.53 7.21
C LEU A 111 -23.15 11.64 8.16
N PRO A 112 -23.04 12.95 7.84
CA PRO A 112 -23.53 14.02 8.71
C PRO A 112 -25.03 13.90 8.99
N GLU A 113 -25.84 13.69 7.95
CA GLU A 113 -27.30 13.50 8.08
C GLU A 113 -27.64 12.26 8.92
N LEU A 114 -26.89 11.17 8.73
CA LEU A 114 -27.05 9.95 9.55
C LEU A 114 -26.70 10.20 11.03
N ILE A 115 -25.69 11.02 11.30
CA ILE A 115 -25.29 11.40 12.65
C ILE A 115 -26.35 12.28 13.32
N GLU A 116 -26.84 13.30 12.63
CA GLU A 116 -27.93 14.17 13.13
C GLU A 116 -29.17 13.34 13.46
N SER A 117 -29.54 12.40 12.59
CA SER A 117 -30.67 11.49 12.83
C SER A 117 -30.44 10.57 14.04
N GLY A 118 -29.19 10.17 14.27
CA GLY A 118 -28.78 9.37 15.43
C GLY A 118 -28.87 10.17 16.74
N GLN A 119 -28.44 11.44 16.73
CA GLN A 119 -28.54 12.33 17.87
C GLN A 119 -30.00 12.55 18.29
N GLN A 120 -30.89 12.79 17.33
CA GLN A 120 -32.32 12.93 17.59
C GLN A 120 -32.94 11.66 18.21
N GLN A 121 -32.52 10.48 17.75
CA GLN A 121 -32.99 9.22 18.34
C GLN A 121 -32.50 9.02 19.78
N ILE A 122 -31.25 9.40 20.07
CA ILE A 122 -30.71 9.32 21.44
C ILE A 122 -31.44 10.30 22.37
N LEU A 123 -31.72 11.53 21.93
CA LEU A 123 -32.51 12.51 22.68
C LEU A 123 -33.90 11.95 23.03
N LEU A 124 -34.60 11.37 22.04
CA LEU A 124 -35.91 10.75 22.26
C LEU A 124 -35.85 9.54 23.21
N LEU A 125 -34.76 8.77 23.18
CA LEU A 125 -34.55 7.67 24.11
C LEU A 125 -34.24 8.18 25.52
N ASN A 126 -33.52 9.29 25.64
CA ASN A 126 -33.19 9.90 26.93
C ASN A 126 -34.46 10.43 27.61
N GLU A 127 -35.29 11.19 26.89
CA GLU A 127 -36.59 11.67 27.38
C GLU A 127 -37.50 10.51 27.85
N GLN A 128 -37.52 9.39 27.12
CA GLN A 128 -38.29 8.21 27.52
C GLN A 128 -37.72 7.48 28.73
N ALA A 129 -36.40 7.53 28.95
CA ALA A 129 -35.73 6.93 30.11
C ALA A 129 -35.98 7.77 31.38
N GLU A 130 -35.88 9.10 31.28
CA GLU A 130 -36.22 10.03 32.35
C GLU A 130 -37.69 9.90 32.76
N ALA A 131 -38.60 9.77 31.79
CA ALA A 131 -40.02 9.54 32.06
C ALA A 131 -40.30 8.23 32.84
N ARG A 132 -39.38 7.25 32.81
CA ARG A 132 -39.44 6.00 33.59
C ARG A 132 -38.63 6.05 34.89
N GLY A 133 -38.05 7.19 35.24
CA GLY A 133 -37.29 7.40 36.47
C GLY A 133 -35.82 6.98 36.42
N PHE A 134 -35.25 6.78 35.24
CA PHE A 134 -33.82 6.53 35.06
C PHE A 134 -33.11 7.84 34.67
N ASP A 135 -32.32 8.39 35.59
CA ASP A 135 -31.46 9.56 35.33
C ASP A 135 -30.16 9.09 34.67
N LEU A 136 -30.18 8.96 33.35
CA LEU A 136 -29.01 8.65 32.55
C LEU A 136 -28.64 9.92 31.78
N ASN A 137 -27.46 10.50 32.02
CA ASN A 137 -26.97 11.65 31.26
C ASN A 137 -26.44 11.22 29.88
N LEU A 138 -27.29 10.65 29.03
CA LEU A 138 -26.93 10.17 27.71
C LEU A 138 -26.62 11.32 26.75
N ASP A 139 -27.24 12.49 26.95
CA ASP A 139 -27.05 13.68 26.10
C ASP A 139 -25.61 14.18 26.14
N MET A 140 -25.03 14.32 27.34
CA MET A 140 -23.65 14.80 27.49
C MET A 140 -22.62 13.83 26.86
N LEU A 141 -22.88 12.52 26.94
CA LEU A 141 -22.02 11.50 26.32
C LEU A 141 -22.19 11.48 24.79
N ALA A 142 -23.42 11.66 24.32
CA ALA A 142 -23.74 11.72 22.91
C ALA A 142 -23.10 12.95 22.26
N ASP A 143 -23.23 14.13 22.85
CA ASP A 143 -22.65 15.37 22.34
C ASP A 143 -21.11 15.29 22.22
N GLN A 144 -20.43 14.77 23.25
CA GLN A 144 -18.98 14.58 23.20
C GLN A 144 -18.54 13.55 22.14
N ALA A 145 -19.34 12.51 21.92
CA ALA A 145 -19.07 11.52 20.87
C ALA A 145 -19.29 12.13 19.48
N PHE A 146 -20.35 12.90 19.29
CA PHE A 146 -20.69 13.55 18.04
C PHE A 146 -19.68 14.63 17.65
N GLU A 147 -19.23 15.48 18.57
CA GLU A 147 -18.17 16.47 18.30
C GLU A 147 -16.86 15.80 17.81
N ARG A 148 -16.50 14.65 18.40
CA ARG A 148 -15.32 13.89 17.95
C ARG A 148 -15.52 13.28 16.56
N ILE A 149 -16.71 12.79 16.25
CA ILE A 149 -17.01 12.24 14.92
C ILE A 149 -17.01 13.36 13.88
N GLU A 150 -17.65 14.49 14.16
CA GLU A 150 -17.66 15.66 13.26
C GLU A 150 -16.26 16.17 12.95
N SER A 151 -15.41 16.33 13.97
CA SER A 151 -14.03 16.77 13.76
C SER A 151 -13.21 15.80 12.89
N GLN A 152 -13.40 14.49 13.05
CA GLN A 152 -12.80 13.49 12.16
C GLN A 152 -13.38 13.55 10.75
N LEU A 153 -14.70 13.69 10.60
CA LEU A 153 -15.36 13.84 9.30
C LEU A 153 -14.90 15.07 8.54
N GLN A 154 -14.69 16.19 9.23
CA GLN A 154 -14.13 17.40 8.62
C GLN A 154 -12.70 17.16 8.11
N SER A 155 -11.89 16.41 8.86
CA SER A 155 -10.54 16.04 8.41
C SER A 155 -10.55 15.14 7.17
N LEU A 156 -11.45 14.16 7.14
CA LEU A 156 -11.63 13.24 6.00
C LEU A 156 -12.17 13.98 4.76
N THR A 157 -13.12 14.90 4.95
CA THR A 157 -13.67 15.74 3.88
C THR A 157 -12.60 16.65 3.27
N LYS A 158 -11.73 17.25 4.11
CA LYS A 158 -10.59 18.06 3.64
C LYS A 158 -9.61 17.22 2.83
N THR A 159 -9.29 16.01 3.29
CA THR A 159 -8.44 15.08 2.53
C THR A 159 -9.09 14.70 1.20
N ALA A 160 -10.39 14.40 1.18
CA ALA A 160 -11.13 14.03 -0.04
C ALA A 160 -11.13 15.15 -1.10
N VAL A 161 -11.24 16.42 -0.70
CA VAL A 161 -11.17 17.56 -1.63
C VAL A 161 -9.76 17.77 -2.20
N ASN A 162 -8.71 17.50 -1.40
CA ASN A 162 -7.32 17.64 -1.81
C ASN A 162 -6.82 16.52 -2.74
N VAL A 163 -7.60 15.47 -3.01
CA VAL A 163 -7.22 14.35 -3.89
C VAL A 163 -6.89 14.77 -5.33
N THR A 164 -7.29 15.96 -5.77
CA THR A 164 -7.18 16.38 -7.18
C THR A 164 -5.72 16.43 -7.71
N VAL A 165 -4.75 16.87 -6.91
CA VAL A 165 -3.35 16.97 -7.35
C VAL A 165 -2.61 15.63 -7.20
N ASP A 166 -2.85 14.91 -6.10
CA ASP A 166 -2.25 13.59 -5.86
C ASP A 166 -2.82 12.49 -6.76
N ALA A 167 -4.04 12.67 -7.30
CA ALA A 167 -4.64 11.71 -8.22
C ALA A 167 -3.85 11.58 -9.52
N VAL A 168 -3.32 12.69 -10.06
CA VAL A 168 -2.62 12.67 -11.35
C VAL A 168 -1.28 11.93 -11.26
N SER A 169 -0.50 12.17 -10.20
CA SER A 169 0.74 11.42 -9.95
C SER A 169 0.45 9.95 -9.65
N SER A 170 -0.57 9.68 -8.84
CA SER A 170 -0.98 8.30 -8.51
C SER A 170 -1.39 7.50 -9.75
N VAL A 171 -2.06 8.13 -10.72
CA VAL A 171 -2.43 7.46 -11.98
C VAL A 171 -1.18 7.04 -12.76
N LEU A 172 -0.18 7.93 -12.88
CA LEU A 172 1.07 7.58 -13.57
C LEU A 172 1.81 6.46 -12.86
N ASP A 173 1.89 6.49 -11.53
CA ASP A 173 2.55 5.44 -10.75
C ASP A 173 1.83 4.09 -10.90
N ILE A 174 0.50 4.07 -10.87
CA ILE A 174 -0.31 2.86 -11.10
C ILE A 174 -0.12 2.34 -12.53
N LEU A 175 -0.06 3.22 -13.53
CA LEU A 175 0.15 2.83 -14.92
C LEU A 175 1.54 2.23 -15.14
N VAL A 176 2.60 2.86 -14.62
CA VAL A 176 3.97 2.36 -14.74
C VAL A 176 4.13 1.06 -13.97
N THR A 177 3.75 1.05 -12.69
CA THR A 177 3.85 -0.14 -11.83
C THR A 177 2.99 -1.29 -12.36
N GLY A 178 1.78 -0.99 -12.79
CA GLY A 178 0.85 -1.94 -13.39
C GLY A 178 1.39 -2.52 -14.68
N LEU A 179 1.93 -1.68 -15.59
CA LEU A 179 2.54 -2.14 -16.83
C LEU A 179 3.73 -3.07 -16.57
N VAL A 180 4.63 -2.70 -15.66
CA VAL A 180 5.77 -3.56 -15.28
C VAL A 180 5.29 -4.87 -14.67
N THR A 181 4.25 -4.84 -13.83
CA THR A 181 3.64 -6.04 -13.24
C THR A 181 3.05 -6.95 -14.31
N ILE A 182 2.35 -6.40 -15.30
CA ILE A 182 1.76 -7.13 -16.43
C ILE A 182 2.87 -7.80 -17.25
N ILE A 183 3.93 -7.06 -17.60
CA ILE A 183 5.08 -7.59 -18.33
C ILE A 183 5.76 -8.71 -17.54
N MET A 184 5.99 -8.50 -16.24
CA MET A 184 6.59 -9.49 -15.35
C MET A 184 5.73 -10.75 -15.24
N THR A 185 4.41 -10.58 -15.12
CA THR A 185 3.46 -11.70 -15.05
C THR A 185 3.52 -12.54 -16.32
N TYR A 186 3.54 -11.89 -17.48
CA TYR A 186 3.64 -12.57 -18.77
C TYR A 186 4.98 -13.33 -18.90
N TYR A 187 6.08 -12.68 -18.52
CA TYR A 187 7.41 -13.30 -18.54
C TYR A 187 7.49 -14.53 -17.62
N LEU A 188 6.97 -14.42 -16.38
CA LEU A 188 6.88 -15.53 -15.42
C LEU A 188 5.92 -16.64 -15.87
N LEU A 189 4.83 -16.30 -16.56
CA LEU A 189 3.90 -17.30 -17.09
C LEU A 189 4.55 -18.14 -18.21
N GLN A 190 5.46 -17.55 -18.99
CA GLN A 190 6.12 -18.21 -20.11
C GLN A 190 7.42 -18.91 -19.71
N HIS A 191 8.25 -18.29 -18.87
CA HIS A 191 9.60 -18.77 -18.49
C HIS A 191 9.74 -18.99 -16.97
N GLY A 192 8.63 -19.17 -16.25
CA GLY A 192 8.65 -19.32 -14.79
C GLY A 192 9.51 -20.49 -14.30
N ASP A 193 9.54 -21.58 -15.07
CA ASP A 193 10.35 -22.77 -14.76
C ASP A 193 11.85 -22.46 -14.86
N GLU A 194 12.31 -21.74 -15.90
CA GLU A 194 13.72 -21.35 -16.08
C GLU A 194 14.22 -20.38 -14.99
N LEU A 195 13.33 -19.49 -14.53
CA LEU A 195 13.64 -18.55 -13.45
C LEU A 195 13.71 -19.24 -12.10
N TRP A 196 12.88 -20.25 -11.87
CA TRP A 196 12.93 -21.08 -10.68
C TRP A 196 14.20 -21.94 -10.66
N GLU A 197 14.57 -22.54 -11.79
CA GLU A 197 15.84 -23.25 -11.95
C GLU A 197 17.03 -22.33 -11.72
N SER A 198 17.05 -21.14 -12.30
CA SER A 198 18.12 -20.15 -12.09
C SER A 198 18.21 -19.65 -10.64
N ALA A 199 17.06 -19.49 -9.97
CA ALA A 199 17.02 -19.10 -8.56
C ALA A 199 17.52 -20.23 -7.64
N ILE A 200 17.24 -21.48 -7.99
CA ILE A 200 17.74 -22.67 -7.30
C ILE A 200 19.25 -22.84 -7.53
N ASP A 201 19.73 -22.64 -8.75
CA ASP A 201 21.17 -22.73 -9.10
C ASP A 201 22.01 -21.69 -8.36
N TRP A 202 21.41 -20.55 -8.01
CA TRP A 202 22.05 -19.52 -7.20
C TRP A 202 22.10 -19.86 -5.71
N LEU A 203 21.26 -20.81 -5.26
CA LEU A 203 21.31 -21.34 -3.91
C LEU A 203 22.43 -22.40 -3.87
N PRO A 204 23.53 -22.20 -3.12
CA PRO A 204 24.62 -23.16 -3.08
C PRO A 204 24.10 -24.52 -2.62
N GLU A 205 24.08 -25.47 -3.55
CA GLU A 205 23.69 -26.86 -3.37
C GLU A 205 24.55 -27.46 -2.25
N HIS A 206 24.04 -27.48 -1.02
CA HIS A 206 24.68 -28.23 0.06
C HIS A 206 24.40 -29.71 -0.20
N ARG A 207 25.15 -30.29 -1.14
CA ARG A 207 25.30 -31.72 -1.27
C ARG A 207 26.23 -32.21 -0.17
N GLN A 208 25.66 -32.86 0.84
CA GLN A 208 26.29 -33.99 1.53
C GLN A 208 25.35 -35.17 1.46
#